data_AF-A0A5Q5AX32-F1
#
_entry.id   AF-A0A5Q5AX32-F1
#
_cell.length_a   1.000
_cell.length_b   1.000
_cell.length_c   1.000
_cell.angle_alpha   90.00
_cell.angle_beta   90.00
_cell.angle_gamma   90.00
#
_symmetry.space_group_name_H-M   'P 1'
#
loop_
_entity.id
_entity.type
_entity.pdbx_description
1 polymer ?
#
loop_
_entity_poly.entity_id
_entity_poly.type
_entity_poly.pdbx_seq_one_letter_code
_entity_poly.pdbx_strand_id
1 'polypeptide(L)'
;MDIEFPVKHIKALVLTHAHIDHIGRLPWLLTAGFKGPIYCTKATAELVPLMLEDGLKQQLGLSYHQRQQVLNVIKKQLRPHNYQQWLPLGKQCYLCFQPAGHILGSAYVEFKLPNHEIIVFSGDLGPSNTPLLPDPKPPKRADYLFIESTYGNKEHEDIATRTERLNAIIDHALQDGGVILIPAFSVGRTQELLFDIEQLIRQRDLSSSLPIILDSPLAKRVTKTYRRFKKL
;
A
#
# COMPACT_ATOMS: atom_id res chain seq x y z
N MET A 1 17.48 -12.69 -11.14
CA MET A 1 16.41 -13.48 -10.51
C MET A 1 15.38 -13.74 -11.59
N ASP A 2 15.22 -14.99 -11.97
CA ASP A 2 14.32 -15.39 -13.05
C ASP A 2 12.99 -15.90 -12.47
N ILE A 3 11.93 -15.87 -13.28
CA ILE A 3 10.63 -16.45 -12.92
C ILE A 3 10.73 -17.96 -13.15
N GLU A 4 10.61 -18.74 -12.07
CA GLU A 4 10.83 -20.20 -12.06
C GLU A 4 9.62 -21.02 -12.52
N PHE A 5 8.54 -20.37 -12.96
CA PHE A 5 7.32 -21.03 -13.44
C PHE A 5 6.91 -20.56 -14.84
N PRO A 6 6.20 -21.38 -15.63
CA PRO A 6 5.73 -20.97 -16.94
C PRO A 6 4.70 -19.82 -16.85
N VAL A 7 4.93 -18.69 -17.53
CA VAL A 7 3.96 -17.56 -17.47
C VAL A 7 2.80 -17.67 -18.47
N LYS A 8 2.92 -18.54 -19.49
CA LYS A 8 1.95 -18.62 -20.60
C LYS A 8 0.52 -18.96 -20.17
N HIS A 9 0.36 -19.69 -19.07
CA HIS A 9 -0.95 -20.10 -18.57
C HIS A 9 -1.59 -19.07 -17.61
N ILE A 10 -0.86 -18.01 -17.23
CA ILE A 10 -1.35 -17.00 -16.32
C ILE A 10 -2.27 -16.04 -17.08
N LYS A 11 -3.56 -16.06 -16.71
CA LYS A 11 -4.60 -15.28 -17.37
C LYS A 11 -4.69 -13.85 -16.87
N ALA A 12 -4.36 -13.61 -15.60
CA ALA A 12 -4.45 -12.32 -14.95
C ALA A 12 -3.53 -12.26 -13.74
N LEU A 13 -3.17 -11.05 -13.34
CA LEU A 13 -2.51 -10.76 -12.06
C LEU A 13 -3.46 -9.90 -11.23
N VAL A 14 -3.52 -10.15 -9.92
CA VAL A 14 -4.31 -9.34 -8.99
C VAL A 14 -3.37 -8.77 -7.93
N LEU A 15 -3.38 -7.44 -7.75
CA LEU A 15 -2.57 -6.77 -6.74
C LEU A 15 -3.46 -6.34 -5.57
N THR A 16 -3.05 -6.71 -4.37
CA THR A 16 -3.69 -6.29 -3.11
C THR A 16 -3.38 -4.83 -2.84
N HIS A 17 -2.12 -4.42 -2.97
CA HIS A 17 -1.66 -3.05 -2.72
C HIS A 17 -0.32 -2.75 -3.42
N ALA A 18 0.24 -1.57 -3.17
CA ALA A 18 1.37 -1.00 -3.91
C ALA A 18 2.73 -1.08 -3.20
N HIS A 19 2.89 -1.85 -2.12
CA HIS A 19 4.22 -2.03 -1.53
C HIS A 19 5.13 -2.88 -2.42
N ILE A 20 6.43 -2.62 -2.35
CA ILE A 20 7.45 -3.22 -3.23
C ILE A 20 7.59 -4.73 -3.02
N ASP A 21 7.35 -5.25 -1.83
CA ASP A 21 7.31 -6.68 -1.56
C ASP A 21 6.12 -7.38 -2.24
N HIS A 22 5.05 -6.65 -2.58
CA HIS A 22 3.88 -7.18 -3.33
C HIS A 22 3.95 -6.93 -4.84
N ILE A 23 4.58 -5.85 -5.28
CA ILE A 23 4.60 -5.44 -6.69
C ILE A 23 5.98 -5.50 -7.33
N GLY A 24 7.03 -5.67 -6.54
CA GLY A 24 8.42 -5.50 -6.96
C GLY A 24 8.79 -6.40 -8.13
N ARG A 25 8.23 -7.62 -8.20
CA ARG A 25 8.52 -8.56 -9.29
C ARG A 25 7.74 -8.32 -10.59
N LEU A 26 6.89 -7.29 -10.69
CA LEU A 26 6.15 -6.98 -11.93
C LEU A 26 7.06 -6.85 -13.16
N PRO A 27 8.16 -6.07 -13.14
CA PRO A 27 9.05 -5.93 -14.28
C PRO A 27 9.61 -7.27 -14.78
N TRP A 28 9.99 -8.15 -13.86
CA TRP A 28 10.50 -9.49 -14.17
C TRP A 28 9.42 -10.39 -14.77
N LEU A 29 8.20 -10.33 -14.26
CA LEU A 29 7.05 -11.06 -14.81
C LEU A 29 6.75 -10.63 -16.26
N LEU A 30 6.87 -9.33 -16.56
CA LEU A 30 6.72 -8.81 -17.92
C LEU A 30 7.84 -9.30 -18.84
N THR A 31 9.09 -9.27 -18.38
CA THR A 31 10.24 -9.79 -19.14
C THR A 31 10.12 -11.29 -19.41
N ALA A 32 9.55 -12.05 -18.48
CA ALA A 32 9.27 -13.47 -18.66
C ALA A 32 8.16 -13.74 -19.71
N GLY A 33 7.44 -12.71 -20.16
CA GLY A 33 6.48 -12.79 -21.26
C GLY A 33 5.01 -12.74 -20.82
N PHE A 34 4.70 -12.32 -19.60
CA PHE A 34 3.32 -12.07 -19.17
C PHE A 34 2.69 -10.91 -19.95
N LYS A 35 1.48 -11.15 -20.47
CA LYS A 35 0.72 -10.17 -21.28
C LYS A 35 -0.71 -9.94 -20.78
N GLY A 36 -1.07 -10.55 -19.65
CA GLY A 36 -2.43 -10.48 -19.10
C GLY A 36 -2.76 -9.14 -18.44
N PRO A 37 -4.03 -8.91 -18.10
CA PRO A 37 -4.44 -7.77 -17.28
C PRO A 37 -3.91 -7.87 -15.85
N ILE A 38 -3.66 -6.70 -15.25
CA ILE A 38 -3.27 -6.53 -13.85
C ILE A 38 -4.39 -5.80 -13.11
N TYR A 39 -5.21 -6.53 -12.37
CA TYR A 39 -6.33 -5.99 -11.62
C TYR A 39 -5.89 -5.45 -10.26
N CYS A 40 -6.37 -4.27 -9.90
CA CYS A 40 -6.12 -3.66 -8.60
C CYS A 40 -7.16 -2.57 -8.33
N THR A 41 -7.10 -1.95 -7.15
CA THR A 41 -7.94 -0.78 -6.85
C THR A 41 -7.46 0.46 -7.62
N LYS A 42 -8.35 1.45 -7.77
CA LYS A 42 -8.01 2.74 -8.41
C LYS A 42 -6.79 3.42 -7.80
N ALA A 43 -6.70 3.45 -6.47
CA ALA A 43 -5.55 4.05 -5.79
C ALA A 43 -4.27 3.24 -5.96
N THR A 44 -4.33 1.92 -5.90
CA THR A 44 -3.17 1.05 -6.16
C THR A 44 -2.65 1.24 -7.59
N ALA A 45 -3.53 1.39 -8.58
CA ALA A 45 -3.12 1.65 -9.97
C ALA A 45 -2.31 2.95 -10.14
N GLU A 46 -2.54 3.96 -9.30
CA GLU A 46 -1.78 5.21 -9.33
C GLU A 46 -0.47 5.13 -8.55
N LEU A 47 -0.45 4.35 -7.47
CA LEU A 47 0.73 4.18 -6.63
C LEU A 47 1.76 3.24 -7.25
N VAL A 48 1.32 2.18 -7.94
CA VAL A 48 2.20 1.17 -8.55
C VAL A 48 3.31 1.78 -9.42
N PRO A 49 3.02 2.68 -10.38
CA PRO A 49 4.07 3.28 -11.20
C PRO A 49 5.04 4.15 -10.40
N LEU A 50 4.56 4.85 -9.36
CA LEU A 50 5.38 5.73 -8.52
C LEU A 50 6.36 4.90 -7.69
N MET A 51 5.89 3.81 -7.11
CA MET A 51 6.68 2.89 -6.28
C MET A 51 7.71 2.16 -7.12
N LEU A 52 7.31 1.61 -8.27
CA LEU A 52 8.23 0.90 -9.16
C LEU A 52 9.26 1.82 -9.79
N GLU A 53 8.95 3.08 -10.08
CA GLU A 53 9.92 4.02 -10.64
C GLU A 53 11.17 4.16 -9.74
N ASP A 54 10.96 4.21 -8.42
CA ASP A 54 12.05 4.35 -7.45
C ASP A 54 12.85 3.05 -7.32
N GLY A 55 12.16 1.91 -7.21
CA GLY A 55 12.80 0.58 -7.19
C GLY A 55 13.63 0.30 -8.45
N LEU A 56 13.11 0.62 -9.64
CA LEU A 56 13.84 0.46 -10.91
C LEU A 56 15.07 1.37 -10.99
N LYS A 57 15.04 2.54 -10.35
CA LYS A 57 16.18 3.46 -10.30
C LYS A 57 17.24 2.93 -9.32
N GLN A 58 16.85 2.58 -8.11
CA GLN A 58 17.77 2.23 -7.03
C GLN A 58 18.33 0.80 -7.17
N GLN A 59 17.50 -0.18 -7.54
CA GLN A 59 17.90 -1.59 -7.58
C GLN A 59 18.52 -2.01 -8.92
N LEU A 60 17.99 -1.49 -10.03
CA LEU A 60 18.40 -1.89 -11.38
C LEU A 60 19.25 -0.84 -12.11
N GLY A 61 19.43 0.35 -11.53
CA GLY A 61 20.22 1.42 -12.15
C GLY A 61 19.68 1.88 -13.51
N LEU A 62 18.39 1.64 -13.81
CA LEU A 62 17.84 1.93 -15.13
C LEU A 62 17.81 3.43 -15.41
N SER A 63 18.19 3.78 -16.65
CA SER A 63 18.05 5.15 -17.16
C SER A 63 16.59 5.60 -17.14
N TYR A 64 16.35 6.91 -17.15
CA TYR A 64 14.99 7.46 -17.19
C TYR A 64 14.16 6.88 -18.34
N HIS A 65 14.74 6.77 -19.54
CA HIS A 65 14.05 6.24 -20.71
C HIS A 65 13.64 4.78 -20.53
N GLN A 66 14.55 3.93 -20.04
CA GLN A 66 14.26 2.51 -19.76
C GLN A 66 13.16 2.36 -18.70
N ARG A 67 13.20 3.16 -17.63
CA ARG A 67 12.16 3.18 -16.60
C ARG A 67 10.80 3.52 -17.21
N GLN A 68 10.72 4.57 -18.03
CA GLN A 68 9.46 4.95 -18.66
C GLN A 68 8.92 3.88 -19.60
N GLN A 69 9.77 3.16 -20.33
CA GLN A 69 9.32 2.04 -21.18
C GLN A 69 8.64 0.94 -20.36
N VAL A 70 9.27 0.49 -19.27
CA VAL A 70 8.71 -0.53 -18.37
C VAL A 70 7.40 -0.05 -17.75
N LEU A 71 7.39 1.17 -17.20
CA LEU A 71 6.22 1.76 -16.56
C LEU A 71 5.06 1.94 -17.54
N ASN A 72 5.32 2.28 -18.81
CA ASN A 72 4.29 2.40 -19.83
C ASN A 72 3.63 1.06 -20.17
N VAL A 73 4.40 -0.04 -20.18
CA VAL A 73 3.82 -1.39 -20.36
C VAL A 73 2.93 -1.74 -19.18
N ILE A 74 3.40 -1.52 -17.94
CA ILE A 74 2.62 -1.78 -16.72
C ILE A 74 1.31 -0.98 -16.75
N LYS A 75 1.38 0.33 -17.01
CA LYS A 75 0.20 1.21 -17.10
C LYS A 75 -0.84 0.72 -18.11
N LYS A 76 -0.41 0.19 -19.26
CA LYS A 76 -1.32 -0.37 -20.28
C LYS A 76 -1.99 -1.67 -19.83
N GLN A 77 -1.38 -2.44 -18.94
CA GLN A 77 -1.93 -3.69 -18.42
C GLN A 77 -2.77 -3.49 -17.15
N LEU A 78 -2.60 -2.40 -16.41
CA LEU A 78 -3.40 -2.08 -15.23
C LEU A 78 -4.91 -1.97 -15.57
N ARG A 79 -5.73 -2.59 -14.73
CA ARG A 79 -7.20 -2.58 -14.78
C ARG A 79 -7.71 -2.15 -13.40
N PRO A 80 -7.90 -0.84 -13.18
CA PRO A 80 -8.38 -0.33 -11.90
C PRO A 80 -9.86 -0.63 -11.71
N HIS A 81 -10.23 -1.11 -10.52
CA HIS A 81 -11.61 -1.37 -10.11
C HIS A 81 -11.96 -0.68 -8.79
N ASN A 82 -13.25 -0.53 -8.54
CA ASN A 82 -13.75 -0.03 -7.26
C ASN A 82 -13.79 -1.14 -6.22
N TYR A 83 -13.79 -0.74 -4.95
CA TYR A 83 -14.15 -1.64 -3.86
C TYR A 83 -15.60 -2.12 -3.99
N GLN A 84 -15.88 -3.27 -3.39
CA GLN A 84 -17.23 -3.82 -3.19
C GLN A 84 -18.02 -4.06 -4.48
N GLN A 85 -17.32 -4.19 -5.61
CA GLN A 85 -17.90 -4.48 -6.91
C GLN A 85 -17.36 -5.81 -7.43
N TRP A 86 -18.27 -6.76 -7.66
CA TRP A 86 -17.94 -8.04 -8.26
C TRP A 86 -17.61 -7.89 -9.74
N LEU A 87 -16.42 -8.35 -10.12
CA LEU A 87 -15.89 -8.35 -11.47
C LEU A 87 -15.78 -9.79 -11.99
N PRO A 88 -16.42 -10.16 -13.11
CA PRO A 88 -16.16 -11.46 -13.72
C PRO A 88 -14.74 -11.56 -14.28
N LEU A 89 -14.01 -12.60 -13.89
CA LEU A 89 -12.73 -13.00 -14.51
C LEU A 89 -12.99 -14.15 -15.49
N GLY A 90 -13.66 -13.83 -16.60
CA GLY A 90 -14.09 -14.81 -17.59
C GLY A 90 -15.20 -15.72 -17.06
N LYS A 91 -15.08 -17.02 -17.29
CA LYS A 91 -16.00 -18.06 -16.76
C LYS A 91 -15.46 -18.75 -15.50
N GLN A 92 -14.29 -18.30 -15.02
CA GLN A 92 -13.52 -19.01 -14.00
C GLN A 92 -13.94 -18.62 -12.59
N CYS A 93 -14.15 -17.33 -12.32
CA CYS A 93 -14.54 -16.82 -11.01
C CYS A 93 -14.99 -15.36 -11.12
N TYR A 94 -15.50 -14.83 -10.01
CA TYR A 94 -15.68 -13.39 -9.79
C TYR A 94 -14.65 -12.89 -8.78
N LEU A 95 -14.17 -11.67 -8.98
CA LEU A 95 -13.22 -10.96 -8.15
C LEU A 95 -13.92 -9.79 -7.46
N CYS A 96 -13.70 -9.59 -6.16
CA CYS A 96 -14.12 -8.39 -5.44
C CYS A 96 -12.96 -7.86 -4.59
N PHE A 97 -12.73 -6.56 -4.65
CA PHE A 97 -11.79 -5.87 -3.78
C PHE A 97 -12.52 -5.32 -2.56
N GLN A 98 -11.98 -5.53 -1.38
CA GLN A 98 -12.51 -5.01 -0.13
C GLN A 98 -11.44 -4.21 0.60
N PRO A 99 -11.78 -3.10 1.29
CA PRO A 99 -10.76 -2.30 1.98
C PRO A 99 -9.97 -3.12 3.01
N ALA A 100 -8.64 -3.06 2.94
CA ALA A 100 -7.75 -3.73 3.90
C ALA A 100 -7.18 -2.79 4.98
N GLY A 101 -7.32 -1.48 4.82
CA GLY A 101 -6.87 -0.50 5.81
C GLY A 101 -5.35 -0.37 5.98
N HIS A 102 -4.52 -1.07 5.21
CA HIS A 102 -3.06 -1.10 5.36
C HIS A 102 -2.36 0.15 4.79
N ILE A 103 -2.60 0.41 3.51
CA ILE A 103 -2.21 1.64 2.82
C ILE A 103 -3.34 2.12 1.93
N LEU A 104 -3.25 3.35 1.43
CA LEU A 104 -4.21 3.86 0.45
C LEU A 104 -4.35 2.92 -0.75
N GLY A 105 -5.57 2.47 -1.03
CA GLY A 105 -5.85 1.54 -2.12
C GLY A 105 -5.61 0.07 -1.78
N SER A 106 -5.12 -0.25 -0.58
CA SER A 106 -4.96 -1.63 -0.15
C SER A 106 -6.29 -2.37 -0.10
N ALA A 107 -6.24 -3.64 -0.48
CA ALA A 107 -7.41 -4.49 -0.52
C ALA A 107 -7.10 -5.92 -0.12
N TYR A 108 -7.99 -6.50 0.67
CA TYR A 108 -8.15 -7.94 0.66
C TYR A 108 -9.09 -8.30 -0.48
N VAL A 109 -8.89 -9.49 -1.01
CA VAL A 109 -9.48 -9.91 -2.28
C VAL A 109 -10.32 -11.15 -2.06
N GLU A 110 -11.58 -11.07 -2.48
CA GLU A 110 -12.52 -12.20 -2.48
C GLU A 110 -12.65 -12.75 -3.91
N PHE A 111 -12.46 -14.05 -4.07
CA PHE A 111 -12.78 -14.79 -5.27
C PHE A 111 -13.99 -15.68 -5.02
N LYS A 112 -15.03 -15.52 -5.84
CA LYS A 112 -16.19 -16.40 -5.86
C LYS A 112 -16.10 -17.37 -7.03
N LEU A 113 -16.02 -18.65 -6.73
CA LEU A 113 -15.95 -19.73 -7.72
C LEU A 113 -17.35 -20.12 -8.25
N PRO A 114 -17.43 -20.86 -9.38
CA PRO A 114 -18.71 -21.30 -9.96
C PRO A 114 -19.50 -22.25 -9.06
N ASN A 115 -18.81 -23.00 -8.19
CA ASN A 115 -19.40 -23.86 -7.15
C ASN A 115 -19.81 -23.09 -5.87
N HIS A 116 -19.75 -21.76 -5.90
CA HIS A 116 -20.05 -20.86 -4.79
C HIS A 116 -19.04 -20.81 -3.64
N GLU A 117 -17.91 -21.52 -3.73
CA GLU A 117 -16.83 -21.36 -2.76
C GLU A 117 -16.23 -19.95 -2.83
N ILE A 118 -15.88 -19.40 -1.66
CA ILE A 118 -15.24 -18.10 -1.49
C ILE A 118 -13.80 -18.32 -1.03
N ILE A 119 -12.84 -17.89 -1.86
CA ILE A 119 -11.42 -17.84 -1.52
C ILE A 119 -11.06 -16.40 -1.19
N VAL A 120 -10.43 -16.17 -0.05
CA VAL A 120 -10.00 -14.83 0.39
C VAL A 120 -8.49 -14.77 0.50
N PHE A 121 -7.88 -13.74 -0.10
CA PHE A 121 -6.49 -13.35 0.12
C PHE A 121 -6.46 -12.02 0.86
N SER A 122 -5.87 -11.97 2.05
CA SER A 122 -5.84 -10.74 2.85
C SER A 122 -5.00 -9.64 2.22
N GLY A 123 -3.91 -10.01 1.54
CA GLY A 123 -2.78 -9.09 1.40
C GLY A 123 -2.25 -8.73 2.79
N ASP A 124 -1.79 -7.49 2.95
CA ASP A 124 -1.46 -6.97 4.26
C ASP A 124 -2.68 -6.23 4.83
N LEU A 125 -2.95 -6.42 6.11
CA LEU A 125 -4.08 -5.84 6.83
C LEU A 125 -3.60 -4.70 7.73
N GLY A 126 -4.29 -3.57 7.65
CA GLY A 126 -4.05 -2.46 8.55
C GLY A 126 -4.71 -2.66 9.91
N PRO A 127 -4.27 -1.93 10.94
CA PRO A 127 -4.98 -1.88 12.21
C PRO A 127 -6.30 -1.09 12.06
N SER A 128 -7.21 -1.29 13.00
CA SER A 128 -8.41 -0.45 13.13
C SER A 128 -8.09 0.88 13.83
N ASN A 129 -9.00 1.86 13.69
CA ASN A 129 -8.93 3.20 14.26
C ASN A 129 -7.72 4.03 13.77
N THR A 130 -7.31 3.83 12.52
CA THR A 130 -6.28 4.69 11.93
C THR A 130 -6.87 6.03 11.47
N PRO A 131 -6.11 7.12 11.51
CA PRO A 131 -6.64 8.45 11.16
C PRO A 131 -6.89 8.65 9.66
N LEU A 132 -6.25 7.85 8.81
CA LEU A 132 -6.19 8.09 7.37
C LEU A 132 -6.95 7.08 6.51
N LEU A 133 -7.21 5.88 7.04
CA LEU A 133 -7.76 4.77 6.26
C LEU A 133 -8.99 4.18 6.97
N PRO A 134 -9.97 3.69 6.21
CA PRO A 134 -11.12 3.01 6.80
C PRO A 134 -10.67 1.70 7.44
N ASP A 135 -11.33 1.35 8.55
CA ASP A 135 -11.09 0.08 9.23
C ASP A 135 -11.37 -1.11 8.30
N PRO A 136 -10.49 -2.13 8.30
CA PRO A 136 -10.78 -3.36 7.59
C PRO A 136 -12.01 -4.03 8.21
N LYS A 137 -12.95 -4.42 7.35
CA LYS A 137 -14.10 -5.23 7.75
C LYS A 137 -13.85 -6.67 7.36
N PRO A 138 -14.13 -7.65 8.23
CA PRO A 138 -13.93 -9.06 7.86
C PRO A 138 -14.87 -9.47 6.72
N PRO A 139 -14.46 -10.43 5.87
CA PRO A 139 -15.34 -11.01 4.85
C PRO A 139 -16.54 -11.69 5.53
N LYS A 140 -17.70 -11.68 4.85
CA LYS A 140 -18.91 -12.36 5.37
C LYS A 140 -18.74 -13.88 5.49
N ARG A 141 -17.89 -14.47 4.64
CA ARG A 141 -17.56 -15.89 4.59
C ARG A 141 -16.23 -16.06 3.85
N ALA A 142 -15.45 -17.06 4.26
CA ALA A 142 -14.33 -17.59 3.50
C ALA A 142 -14.34 -19.12 3.66
N ASP A 143 -14.38 -19.84 2.54
CA ASP A 143 -14.19 -21.31 2.54
C ASP A 143 -12.69 -21.62 2.55
N TYR A 144 -11.87 -20.77 1.92
CA TYR A 144 -10.42 -20.79 2.01
C TYR A 144 -9.92 -19.39 2.35
N LEU A 145 -9.06 -19.28 3.36
CA LEU A 145 -8.49 -18.02 3.82
C LEU A 145 -6.96 -18.08 3.75
N PHE A 146 -6.39 -17.21 2.92
CA PHE A 146 -4.96 -16.94 2.84
C PHE A 146 -4.72 -15.61 3.54
N ILE A 147 -4.28 -15.69 4.79
CA ILE A 147 -4.07 -14.53 5.65
C ILE A 147 -2.59 -14.30 5.89
N GLU A 148 -2.18 -13.04 5.92
CA GLU A 148 -0.86 -12.65 6.39
C GLU A 148 -0.68 -12.98 7.88
N SER A 149 0.57 -12.94 8.34
CA SER A 149 0.91 -13.27 9.73
C SER A 149 2.07 -12.42 10.26
N THR A 150 2.23 -11.20 9.75
CA THR A 150 3.36 -10.32 10.06
C THR A 150 3.56 -10.14 11.58
N TYR A 151 2.46 -10.03 12.32
CA TYR A 151 2.43 -9.91 13.77
C TYR A 151 1.68 -11.05 14.47
N GLY A 152 1.65 -12.26 13.87
CA GLY A 152 0.88 -13.39 14.39
C GLY A 152 1.24 -13.83 15.82
N ASN A 153 2.36 -13.34 16.37
CA ASN A 153 2.84 -13.61 17.73
C ASN A 153 2.95 -12.37 18.63
N LYS A 154 2.35 -11.23 18.25
CA LYS A 154 2.45 -9.97 18.99
C LYS A 154 1.09 -9.31 19.12
N GLU A 155 0.85 -8.71 20.29
CA GLU A 155 -0.25 -7.79 20.49
C GLU A 155 0.20 -6.36 20.18
N HIS A 156 -0.71 -5.56 19.61
CA HIS A 156 -0.44 -4.16 19.33
C HIS A 156 -0.67 -3.30 20.57
N GLU A 157 0.25 -2.37 20.82
CA GLU A 157 0.08 -1.32 21.83
C GLU A 157 -1.13 -0.43 21.48
N ASP A 158 -1.81 0.07 22.51
CA ASP A 158 -2.93 1.01 22.35
C ASP A 158 -2.48 2.32 21.68
N ILE A 159 -3.41 2.95 20.95
CA ILE A 159 -3.15 4.21 20.23
C ILE A 159 -2.75 5.31 21.21
N ALA A 160 -3.38 5.40 22.38
CA ALA A 160 -3.07 6.44 23.38
C ALA A 160 -1.61 6.32 23.86
N THR A 161 -1.17 5.10 24.17
CA THR A 161 0.22 4.83 24.59
C THR A 161 1.22 5.21 23.51
N ARG A 162 0.89 4.96 22.24
CA ARG A 162 1.75 5.35 21.10
C ARG A 162 1.85 6.87 20.96
N THR A 163 0.74 7.58 21.13
CA THR A 163 0.71 9.06 21.13
C THR A 163 1.50 9.64 22.29
N GLU A 164 1.36 9.09 23.50
CA GLU A 164 2.15 9.49 24.67
C GLU A 164 3.65 9.30 24.46
N ARG A 165 4.07 8.16 23.88
CA ARG A 165 5.48 7.92 23.56
C ARG A 165 6.03 8.92 22.53
N LEU A 166 5.25 9.22 21.49
CA LEU A 166 5.65 10.23 20.50
C LEU A 166 5.79 11.62 21.16
N ASN A 167 4.85 12.00 22.04
CA ASN A 167 4.94 13.23 22.81
C ASN A 167 6.20 13.28 23.66
N ALA A 168 6.51 12.22 24.39
CA ALA A 168 7.71 12.17 25.24
C ALA A 168 9.00 12.34 24.43
N ILE A 169 9.07 11.75 23.23
CA ILE A 169 10.23 11.91 22.32
C ILE A 169 10.34 13.37 21.83
N ILE A 170 9.21 14.00 21.49
CA ILE A 170 9.18 15.40 21.06
C ILE A 170 9.57 16.34 22.20
N ASP A 171 9.00 16.13 23.38
CA ASP A 171 9.25 16.95 24.57
C ASP A 171 10.72 16.87 24.99
N HIS A 172 11.32 15.68 24.93
CA HIS A 172 12.76 15.50 25.17
C HIS A 172 13.61 16.33 24.20
N ALA A 173 13.34 16.23 22.89
CA ALA A 173 14.10 16.96 21.87
C ALA A 173 13.94 18.48 21.98
N LEU A 174 12.76 18.95 22.40
CA LEU A 174 12.53 20.38 22.65
C LEU A 174 13.29 20.89 23.87
N GLN A 175 13.50 20.05 24.89
CA GLN A 175 14.23 20.44 26.11
C GLN A 175 15.73 20.56 25.91
N ASP A 176 16.35 19.67 25.13
CA ASP A 176 17.79 19.64 24.90
C ASP A 176 18.22 20.30 23.58
N GLY A 177 17.25 20.75 22.76
CA GLY A 177 17.49 21.32 21.44
C GLY A 177 17.96 20.29 20.40
N GLY A 178 17.71 19.01 20.66
CA GLY A 178 18.10 17.88 19.82
C GLY A 178 17.28 17.74 18.54
N VAL A 179 17.75 16.87 17.65
CA VAL A 179 17.09 16.56 16.37
C VAL A 179 16.48 15.17 16.41
N ILE A 180 15.20 15.05 16.05
CA ILE A 180 14.50 13.77 15.93
C ILE A 180 14.62 13.29 14.48
N LEU A 181 15.33 12.17 14.27
CA LEU A 181 15.43 11.52 12.96
C LEU A 181 14.53 10.27 12.92
N ILE A 182 13.53 10.27 12.04
CA ILE A 182 12.59 9.15 11.89
C ILE A 182 12.76 8.49 10.52
N PRO A 183 13.38 7.30 10.44
CA PRO A 183 13.37 6.52 9.20
C PRO A 183 11.97 5.91 9.00
N ALA A 184 11.35 6.19 7.86
CA ALA A 184 10.01 5.69 7.55
C ALA A 184 9.86 5.39 6.05
N PHE A 185 9.02 4.40 5.73
CA PHE A 185 8.62 4.16 4.35
C PHE A 185 7.83 5.35 3.79
N SER A 186 8.07 5.67 2.52
CA SER A 186 7.44 6.83 1.86
C SER A 186 5.93 6.68 1.61
N VAL A 187 5.36 5.50 1.85
CA VAL A 187 3.92 5.19 1.75
C VAL A 187 3.46 4.52 3.05
N GLY A 188 2.31 4.95 3.57
CA GLY A 188 1.73 4.43 4.80
C GLY A 188 2.24 5.20 6.01
N ARG A 189 3.30 4.69 6.66
CA ARG A 189 3.74 5.18 7.98
C ARG A 189 4.16 6.65 8.01
N THR A 190 4.79 7.15 6.94
CA THR A 190 5.13 8.57 6.83
C THR A 190 3.88 9.45 6.90
N GLN A 191 2.80 9.06 6.22
CA GLN A 191 1.57 9.86 6.20
C GLN A 191 0.87 9.85 7.57
N GLU A 192 0.84 8.70 8.26
CA GLU A 192 0.30 8.60 9.62
C GLU A 192 1.08 9.48 10.61
N LEU A 193 2.42 9.40 10.59
CA LEU A 193 3.26 10.22 11.47
C LEU A 193 3.08 11.72 11.21
N LEU A 194 2.98 12.13 9.95
CA LEU A 194 2.72 13.54 9.61
C LEU A 194 1.36 14.00 10.15
N PHE A 195 0.34 13.12 10.12
CA PHE A 195 -0.96 13.42 10.71
C PHE A 195 -0.86 13.57 12.24
N ASP A 196 -0.22 12.63 12.92
CA ASP A 196 -0.08 12.65 14.38
C ASP A 196 0.69 13.90 14.84
N ILE A 197 1.80 14.23 14.18
CA ILE A 197 2.60 15.41 14.51
C ILE A 197 1.81 16.71 14.23
N GLU A 198 1.05 16.78 13.13
CA GLU A 198 0.20 17.93 12.83
C GLU A 198 -0.87 18.16 13.92
N GLN A 199 -1.48 17.08 14.42
CA GLN A 199 -2.42 17.17 15.55
C GLN A 199 -1.75 17.73 16.80
N LEU A 200 -0.55 17.27 17.12
CA LEU A 200 0.20 17.73 18.29
C LEU A 200 0.60 19.20 18.18
N ILE A 201 1.11 19.63 17.01
CA ILE A 201 1.45 21.02 16.76
C ILE A 201 0.24 21.92 16.95
N ARG A 202 -0.93 21.52 16.43
CA ARG A 202 -2.15 22.30 16.55
C ARG A 202 -2.68 22.36 17.98
N GLN A 203 -2.58 21.26 18.73
CA GLN A 203 -3.07 21.20 20.12
C GLN A 203 -2.20 22.02 21.08
N ARG A 204 -0.89 22.08 20.84
CA ARG A 204 0.09 22.72 21.74
C ARG A 204 0.68 24.04 21.21
N ASP A 205 0.21 24.50 20.05
CA ASP A 205 0.72 25.68 19.32
C ASP A 205 2.26 25.68 19.13
N LEU A 206 2.81 24.52 18.76
CA LEU A 206 4.27 24.32 18.60
C LEU A 206 4.77 24.70 17.20
N SER A 207 3.97 25.44 16.44
CA SER A 207 4.24 25.70 15.01
C SER A 207 5.55 26.47 14.78
N SER A 208 5.95 27.31 15.73
CA SER A 208 7.17 28.10 15.72
C SER A 208 8.39 27.36 16.29
N SER A 209 8.18 26.35 17.13
CA SER A 209 9.24 25.66 17.88
C SER A 209 9.64 24.30 17.30
N LEU A 210 8.86 23.74 16.37
CA LEU A 210 9.11 22.40 15.81
C LEU A 210 9.11 22.40 14.27
N PRO A 211 10.24 22.74 13.61
CA PRO A 211 10.35 22.66 12.17
C PRO A 211 10.34 21.19 11.70
N ILE A 212 9.41 20.82 10.82
CA ILE A 212 9.33 19.48 10.23
C ILE A 212 9.89 19.49 8.80
N ILE A 213 10.87 18.62 8.56
CA ILE A 213 11.47 18.43 7.24
C ILE A 213 11.11 17.02 6.74
N LEU A 214 10.40 16.95 5.60
CA LEU A 214 10.15 15.69 4.90
C LEU A 214 11.08 15.55 3.70
N ASP A 215 12.18 14.83 3.87
CA ASP A 215 13.15 14.58 2.81
C ASP A 215 12.82 13.33 1.98
N SER A 216 11.67 13.37 1.29
CA SER A 216 11.32 12.32 0.32
C SER A 216 10.45 12.86 -0.82
N PRO A 217 11.02 12.99 -2.05
CA PRO A 217 10.25 13.33 -3.24
C PRO A 217 9.13 12.31 -3.53
N LEU A 218 9.33 11.04 -3.16
CA LEU A 218 8.31 10.00 -3.30
C LEU A 218 7.16 10.23 -2.32
N ALA A 219 7.46 10.46 -1.04
CA ALA A 219 6.43 10.73 -0.03
C ALA A 219 5.60 11.97 -0.40
N LYS A 220 6.25 13.03 -0.92
CA LYS A 220 5.54 14.23 -1.40
C LYS A 220 4.58 13.92 -2.55
N ARG A 221 4.96 13.04 -3.49
CA ARG A 221 4.08 12.60 -4.59
C ARG A 221 2.94 11.73 -4.08
N VAL A 222 3.23 10.79 -3.18
CA VAL A 222 2.25 9.89 -2.55
C VAL A 222 1.20 10.69 -1.77
N THR A 223 1.61 11.68 -0.99
CA THR A 223 0.69 12.55 -0.23
C THR A 223 -0.30 13.29 -1.16
N LYS A 224 0.08 13.62 -2.40
CA LYS A 224 -0.86 14.17 -3.39
C LYS A 224 -1.92 13.14 -3.80
N THR A 225 -1.53 11.87 -3.95
CA THR A 225 -2.46 10.76 -4.23
C THR A 225 -3.47 10.57 -3.09
N TYR A 226 -3.02 10.62 -1.84
CA TYR A 226 -3.92 10.58 -0.67
C TYR A 226 -4.96 11.70 -0.70
N ARG A 227 -4.57 12.93 -1.06
CA ARG A 227 -5.49 14.06 -1.21
C ARG A 227 -6.54 13.85 -2.30
N ARG A 228 -6.17 13.21 -3.43
CA ARG A 228 -7.10 12.91 -4.52
C ARG A 228 -8.17 11.87 -4.12
N PHE A 229 -7.80 10.90 -3.29
CA PHE A 229 -8.67 9.79 -2.89
C PHE A 229 -9.27 9.90 -1.49
N LYS A 230 -9.49 11.13 -1.00
CA LYS A 230 -10.05 11.40 0.34
C LYS A 230 -11.40 10.72 0.62
N LYS A 231 -12.12 10.26 -0.41
CA LYS A 231 -13.47 9.65 -0.33
C LYS A 231 -13.50 8.15 -0.62
N LEU A 232 -12.35 7.50 -0.80
CA LEU A 232 -12.30 6.04 -1.05
C LEU A 232 -12.67 5.23 0.19
#